data_AF-A0AAE2Y916-F1
#
_entry.id   AF-A0AAE2Y916-F1
#
_cell.length_a   1.000
_cell.length_b   1.000
_cell.length_c   1.000
_cell.angle_alpha   90.00
_cell.angle_beta   90.00
_cell.angle_gamma   90.00
#
_symmetry.space_group_name_H-M   'P 1'
#
loop_
_entity.id
_entity.type
_entity.pdbx_description
1 polymer ?
#
loop_
_entity_poly.entity_id
_entity_poly.type
_entity_poly.pdbx_seq_one_letter_code
_entity_poly.pdbx_strand_id
1 'polypeptide(L)'
;MSTPKRGRGVIIGRNVQFGKGIVIWNYVVIGDKTKVGDGTRIGSFCDIGRNVVIGKNCIIQAHVTISNECQIGDNVFIGPNTSLLNDKFPHSQCLTP
;
A
#
# COMPACT_ATOMS: atom_id res chain seq x y z
N MET A 1 -18.22 4.87 -5.39
CA MET A 1 -17.06 4.14 -4.82
C MET A 1 -17.27 2.66 -5.10
N SER A 2 -16.27 1.96 -5.64
CA SER A 2 -16.35 0.51 -5.92
C SER A 2 -15.76 -0.29 -4.77
N THR A 3 -16.39 -1.42 -4.47
CA THR A 3 -15.85 -2.40 -3.51
C THR A 3 -14.72 -3.19 -4.19
N PRO A 4 -13.49 -3.24 -3.65
CA PRO A 4 -12.40 -4.00 -4.24
C PRO A 4 -12.62 -5.51 -4.13
N LYS A 5 -12.05 -6.29 -5.05
CA LYS A 5 -11.93 -7.74 -4.87
C LYS A 5 -10.87 -7.98 -3.80
N ARG A 6 -11.22 -8.71 -2.75
CA ARG A 6 -10.34 -8.90 -1.58
C ARG A 6 -10.20 -10.37 -1.19
N GLY A 7 -8.99 -10.75 -0.79
CA GLY A 7 -8.67 -12.05 -0.21
C GLY A 7 -9.12 -12.18 1.25
N ARG A 8 -8.74 -13.31 1.86
CA ARG A 8 -8.98 -13.60 3.29
C ARG A 8 -8.14 -12.67 4.17
N GLY A 9 -8.71 -12.22 5.28
CA GLY A 9 -7.97 -11.49 6.31
C GLY A 9 -7.54 -10.06 5.93
N VAL A 10 -8.12 -9.48 4.88
CA VAL A 10 -7.87 -8.08 4.51
C VAL A 10 -8.52 -7.14 5.53
N ILE A 11 -7.72 -6.25 6.10
CA ILE A 11 -8.14 -5.21 7.04
C ILE A 11 -8.11 -3.86 6.32
N ILE A 12 -9.23 -3.15 6.36
CA ILE A 12 -9.40 -1.84 5.70
C ILE A 12 -9.76 -0.81 6.75
N GLY A 13 -8.97 0.26 6.84
CA GLY A 13 -9.21 1.40 7.71
C GLY A 13 -10.42 2.24 7.30
N ARG A 14 -10.66 3.30 8.05
CA ARG A 14 -11.79 4.21 7.83
C ARG A 14 -11.51 5.14 6.64
N ASN A 15 -12.56 5.46 5.88
CA ASN A 15 -12.53 6.42 4.78
C ASN A 15 -11.50 6.08 3.67
N VAL A 16 -11.19 4.80 3.48
CA VAL A 16 -10.36 4.35 2.35
C VAL A 16 -11.16 4.46 1.05
N GLN A 17 -10.54 5.00 0.02
CA GLN A 17 -11.18 5.20 -1.28
C GLN A 17 -10.56 4.27 -2.31
N PHE A 18 -11.41 3.49 -2.97
CA PHE A 18 -11.03 2.53 -3.99
C PHE A 18 -11.56 2.95 -5.35
N GLY A 19 -10.67 2.97 -6.34
CA GLY A 19 -10.99 2.93 -7.75
C GLY A 19 -11.61 1.61 -8.21
N LYS A 20 -11.78 1.46 -9.52
CA LYS A 20 -12.38 0.29 -10.18
C LYS A 20 -11.34 -0.78 -10.45
N GLY A 21 -11.77 -2.05 -10.43
CA GLY A 21 -10.91 -3.17 -10.84
C GLY A 21 -9.75 -3.48 -9.90
N ILE A 22 -9.80 -3.01 -8.66
CA ILE A 22 -8.76 -3.24 -7.65
C ILE A 22 -8.80 -4.68 -7.16
N VAL A 23 -7.62 -5.27 -7.00
CA VAL A 23 -7.43 -6.61 -6.44
C VAL A 23 -6.51 -6.53 -5.23
N ILE A 24 -6.98 -7.00 -4.09
CA ILE A 24 -6.26 -7.06 -2.83
C ILE A 24 -6.14 -8.53 -2.44
N TRP A 25 -4.91 -9.02 -2.29
CA TRP A 25 -4.64 -10.40 -1.90
C TRP A 25 -4.82 -10.61 -0.38
N ASN A 26 -4.37 -11.75 0.16
CA ASN A 26 -4.69 -12.16 1.52
C ASN A 26 -3.87 -11.36 2.56
N TYR A 27 -4.47 -11.11 3.72
CA TYR A 27 -3.80 -10.54 4.89
C TYR A 27 -3.14 -9.18 4.65
N VAL A 28 -3.72 -8.37 3.76
CA VAL A 28 -3.30 -6.99 3.52
C VAL A 28 -3.93 -6.07 4.57
N VAL A 29 -3.14 -5.14 5.09
CA VAL A 29 -3.63 -4.06 5.95
C VAL A 29 -3.56 -2.74 5.19
N ILE A 30 -4.66 -1.98 5.19
CA ILE A 30 -4.72 -0.64 4.58
C ILE A 30 -5.17 0.37 5.63
N GLY A 31 -4.35 1.38 5.90
CA GLY A 31 -4.61 2.43 6.88
C GLY A 31 -5.70 3.42 6.46
N ASP A 32 -6.19 4.17 7.46
CA ASP A 32 -7.22 5.19 7.30
C ASP A 32 -6.90 6.21 6.19
N LYS A 33 -7.94 6.69 5.50
CA LYS A 33 -7.89 7.78 4.49
C LYS A 33 -6.99 7.51 3.28
N THR A 34 -6.53 6.28 3.10
CA THR A 34 -5.74 5.87 1.94
C THR A 34 -6.58 5.84 0.66
N LYS A 35 -5.98 6.17 -0.47
CA LYS A 35 -6.60 6.17 -1.80
C LYS A 35 -5.85 5.21 -2.71
N VAL A 36 -6.59 4.35 -3.41
CA VAL A 36 -6.02 3.38 -4.35
C VAL A 36 -6.67 3.58 -5.72
N GLY A 37 -5.85 3.84 -6.74
CA GLY A 37 -6.30 4.08 -8.11
C GLY A 37 -6.79 2.83 -8.83
N ASP A 38 -7.45 3.06 -9.96
CA ASP A 38 -8.04 2.01 -10.80
C ASP A 38 -7.00 0.97 -11.25
N GLY A 39 -7.41 -0.30 -11.31
CA GLY A 39 -6.59 -1.40 -11.85
C GLY A 39 -5.40 -1.81 -10.97
N THR A 40 -5.15 -1.14 -9.85
CA THR A 40 -4.05 -1.45 -8.95
C THR A 40 -4.25 -2.78 -8.22
N ARG A 41 -3.16 -3.54 -8.08
CA ARG A 41 -3.11 -4.86 -7.44
C ARG A 41 -2.15 -4.83 -6.25
N ILE A 42 -2.63 -5.31 -5.09
CA ILE A 42 -1.88 -5.32 -3.84
C ILE A 42 -1.68 -6.76 -3.37
N GLY A 43 -0.43 -7.21 -3.36
CA GLY A 43 0.05 -8.53 -2.96
C GLY A 43 -0.25 -8.89 -1.51
N SER A 44 -0.14 -10.17 -1.16
CA SER A 44 -0.44 -10.65 0.18
C SER A 44 0.53 -10.06 1.20
N PHE A 45 0.07 -9.90 2.45
CA PHE A 45 0.90 -9.44 3.57
C PHE A 45 1.51 -8.04 3.39
N CYS A 46 0.96 -7.22 2.50
CA CYS A 46 1.35 -5.82 2.43
C CYS A 46 0.77 -5.04 3.61
N ASP A 47 1.57 -4.11 4.13
CA ASP A 47 1.15 -3.11 5.11
C ASP A 47 1.18 -1.73 4.46
N ILE A 48 0.01 -1.14 4.26
CA ILE A 48 -0.15 0.19 3.67
C ILE A 48 -0.59 1.13 4.77
N GLY A 49 0.22 2.15 5.04
CA GLY A 49 -0.03 3.17 6.05
C GLY A 49 -1.27 4.03 5.80
N ARG A 50 -1.43 5.04 6.66
CA ARG A 50 -2.52 6.02 6.63
C ARG A 50 -2.23 7.14 5.64
N ASN A 51 -3.28 7.73 5.07
CA ASN A 51 -3.20 8.83 4.10
C ASN A 51 -2.29 8.54 2.88
N VAL A 52 -2.08 7.27 2.54
CA VAL A 52 -1.27 6.91 1.38
C VAL A 52 -2.08 7.17 0.11
N VAL A 53 -1.42 7.65 -0.94
CA VAL A 53 -2.01 7.77 -2.28
C VAL A 53 -1.29 6.82 -3.21
N ILE A 54 -2.02 5.85 -3.77
CA ILE A 54 -1.52 4.93 -4.77
C ILE A 54 -2.23 5.23 -6.08
N GLY A 55 -1.45 5.49 -7.14
CA GLY A 55 -1.93 5.72 -8.49
C GLY A 55 -2.64 4.51 -9.11
N LYS A 56 -2.96 4.66 -10.39
CA LYS A 56 -3.61 3.65 -11.22
C LYS A 56 -2.60 2.62 -11.71
N ASN A 57 -3.09 1.42 -12.02
CA ASN A 57 -2.33 0.33 -12.65
C ASN A 57 -1.02 -0.02 -11.93
N CYS A 58 -0.95 0.18 -10.62
CA CYS A 58 0.22 -0.19 -9.84
C CYS A 58 0.21 -1.69 -9.54
N ILE A 59 1.41 -2.28 -9.47
CA ILE A 59 1.60 -3.66 -9.04
C ILE A 59 2.46 -3.61 -7.79
N ILE A 60 1.83 -3.88 -6.64
CA ILE A 60 2.50 -3.94 -5.34
C ILE A 60 2.65 -5.42 -5.00
N GLN A 61 3.87 -5.93 -5.03
CA GLN A 61 4.14 -7.35 -4.74
C GLN A 61 4.00 -7.66 -3.25
N ALA A 62 3.99 -8.95 -2.91
CA ALA A 62 3.78 -9.42 -1.54
C ALA A 62 4.83 -8.88 -0.55
N HIS A 63 4.44 -8.75 0.72
CA HIS A 63 5.29 -8.28 1.83
C HIS A 63 5.86 -6.87 1.64
N VAL A 64 5.20 -6.01 0.86
CA VAL A 64 5.60 -4.60 0.75
C VAL A 64 5.05 -3.80 1.92
N THR A 65 5.89 -2.95 2.50
CA THR A 65 5.48 -1.94 3.48
C THR A 65 5.52 -0.55 2.85
N ILE A 66 4.43 0.20 2.95
CA ILE A 66 4.34 1.59 2.48
C ILE A 66 4.00 2.48 3.68
N SER A 67 4.91 3.39 4.02
CA SER A 67 4.74 4.30 5.17
C SER A 67 3.58 5.28 4.99
N ASN A 68 3.12 5.83 6.11
CA ASN A 68 2.05 6.84 6.12
C ASN A 68 2.39 7.99 5.17
N GLU A 69 1.38 8.56 4.50
CA GLU A 69 1.52 9.76 3.66
C GLU A 69 2.42 9.60 2.41
N CYS A 70 2.87 8.38 2.09
CA CYS A 70 3.56 8.11 0.83
C CYS A 70 2.64 8.37 -0.37
N GLN A 71 3.24 8.83 -1.47
CA GLN A 71 2.58 9.04 -2.75
C GLN A 71 3.27 8.18 -3.82
N ILE A 72 2.51 7.23 -4.38
CA ILE A 72 2.93 6.35 -5.45
C ILE A 72 2.23 6.79 -6.73
N GLY A 73 2.99 7.07 -7.78
CA GLY A 73 2.46 7.50 -9.08
C GLY A 73 1.72 6.38 -9.83
N ASP A 74 1.26 6.68 -11.04
CA ASP A 74 0.61 5.71 -11.92
C ASP A 74 1.61 4.73 -12.54
N ASN A 75 1.17 3.50 -12.80
CA ASN A 75 1.94 2.43 -13.48
C ASN A 75 3.24 2.01 -12.77
N VAL A 76 3.30 2.17 -11.44
CA VAL A 76 4.48 1.80 -10.65
C VAL A 76 4.46 0.30 -10.33
N PHE A 77 5.63 -0.34 -10.45
CA PHE A 77 5.89 -1.69 -9.93
C PHE A 77 6.73 -1.59 -8.65
N ILE A 78 6.26 -2.20 -7.56
CA ILE A 78 7.03 -2.34 -6.31
C ILE A 78 7.33 -3.82 -6.10
N GLY A 79 8.61 -4.16 -6.01
CA GLY A 79 9.09 -5.53 -5.84
C GLY A 79 8.76 -6.13 -4.46
N PRO A 80 8.76 -7.46 -4.33
CA PRO A 80 8.41 -8.12 -3.07
C PRO A 80 9.39 -7.75 -1.96
N ASN A 81 8.92 -7.75 -0.72
CA ASN A 81 9.72 -7.39 0.48
C ASN A 81 10.31 -5.96 0.48
N THR A 82 9.82 -5.06 -0.37
CA THR A 82 10.28 -3.66 -0.38
C THR A 82 9.65 -2.88 0.76
N SER A 83 10.44 -1.99 1.39
CA SER A 83 9.93 -1.01 2.35
C SER A 83 10.09 0.41 1.78
N LEU A 84 8.97 1.13 1.64
CA LEU A 84 8.96 2.54 1.28
C LEU A 84 8.80 3.39 2.53
N LEU A 85 9.83 4.18 2.82
CA LEU A 85 9.89 5.10 3.94
C LEU A 85 9.82 6.53 3.42
N ASN A 86 9.14 7.41 4.16
CA ASN A 86 9.10 8.85 3.90
C ASN A 86 9.59 9.66 5.11
N ASP A 87 10.26 8.99 6.06
CA ASP A 87 10.96 9.70 7.12
C ASP A 87 12.11 10.49 6.50
N LYS A 88 12.13 11.80 6.76
CA LYS A 88 13.18 12.70 6.30
C LYS A 88 14.48 12.49 7.07
N PHE A 89 14.38 12.02 8.31
CA PHE A 89 15.50 11.79 9.21
C PHE A 89 15.31 10.42 9.88
N PRO A 90 15.43 9.31 9.14
CA PRO A 90 15.35 7.97 9.73
C PRO A 90 16.51 7.86 10.73
N HIS A 91 16.21 7.99 12.01
CA HIS A 91 17.26 8.11 13.02
C HIS A 91 18.07 6.82 13.08
N SER A 92 19.34 6.92 12.68
CA SER A 92 20.40 6.06 13.19
C SER A 92 21.70 6.86 13.35
N GLN A 93 22.13 7.05 14.59
CA GLN A 93 23.52 7.45 14.91
C GLN A 93 24.45 6.23 14.97
N CYS A 94 23.96 5.03 14.64
CA CYS A 94 24.68 3.78 14.76
C CYS A 94 24.04 2.75 13.81
N LEU A 95 24.56 2.63 12.60
CA LEU A 95 24.28 1.47 11.77
C LEU A 95 25.19 0.35 12.30
N THR A 96 24.73 -0.42 13.29
CA THR A 96 25.42 -1.67 13.66
C THR A 96 25.35 -2.68 12.51
N PRO A 97 26.39 -3.50 12.29
CA PRO A 97 27.48 -3.81 13.25
C PRO A 97 28.48 -2.69 13.49
#